data_AF-A0A1G7WDB5-F1
#
_entry.id   AF-A0A1G7WDB5-F1
#
_cell.length_a   1.000
_cell.length_b   1.000
_cell.length_c   1.000
_cell.angle_alpha   90.00
_cell.angle_beta   90.00
_cell.angle_gamma   90.00
#
_symmetry.space_group_name_H-M   'P 1'
#
loop_
_entity.id
_entity.type
_entity.pdbx_description
1 polymer ?
#
loop_
_entity_poly.entity_id
_entity_poly.type
_entity_poly.pdbx_seq_one_letter_code
_entity_poly.pdbx_strand_id
1 'polypeptide(L)' 'MDNEKPSQDDLKSKLKTISIIFYIFLITWLVFIGFIIFNLVSGKETTSLFIGTIPIVAILIILSQIKSKIKKEINY' A
#
# COMPACT_ATOMS: atom_id res chain seq x y z
N MET A 1 0.13 -35.41 1.52
CA MET A 1 0.32 -34.09 0.88
C MET A 1 1.17 -33.29 1.82
N ASP A 2 2.48 -33.24 1.54
CA ASP A 2 3.42 -32.45 2.33
C ASP A 2 3.05 -30.97 2.18
N ASN A 3 2.67 -30.36 3.30
CA ASN A 3 2.58 -28.92 3.41
C ASN A 3 4.02 -28.39 3.41
N GLU A 4 4.60 -28.22 2.22
CA GLU A 4 5.86 -27.49 2.06
C GLU A 4 5.64 -26.09 2.64
N LYS A 5 6.17 -25.87 3.85
CA LYS A 5 6.28 -24.52 4.41
C LYS A 5 7.02 -23.68 3.37
N PRO A 6 6.51 -22.47 3.03
CA PRO A 6 7.21 -21.61 2.08
C PRO A 6 8.64 -21.41 2.58
N SER A 7 9.62 -21.57 1.69
CA SER A 7 11.01 -21.37 2.08
C SER A 7 11.18 -19.93 2.58
N GLN A 8 12.08 -19.71 3.53
CA GLN A 8 12.35 -18.35 4.05
C GLN A 8 12.76 -17.39 2.92
N ASP A 9 13.40 -17.90 1.87
CA ASP A 9 13.76 -17.14 0.68
C ASP A 9 12.54 -16.70 -0.14
N ASP A 10 11.50 -17.54 -0.26
CA ASP A 10 10.24 -17.18 -0.91
C ASP A 10 9.48 -16.11 -0.13
N LEU A 11 9.46 -16.19 1.20
CA LEU A 11 8.83 -15.17 2.06
C LEU A 11 9.57 -13.82 1.94
N LYS A 12 10.90 -13.85 1.90
CA LYS A 12 11.74 -12.66 1.75
C LYS A 12 11.55 -11.99 0.39
N SER A 13 11.46 -12.80 -0.68
CA SER A 13 11.14 -12.33 -2.03
C SER A 13 9.74 -11.69 -2.10
N LYS A 14 8.72 -12.37 -1.57
CA LYS A 14 7.34 -11.85 -1.49
C LYS A 14 7.27 -10.53 -0.71
N LEU A 15 7.99 -10.43 0.42
CA LEU A 15 8.03 -9.20 1.22
C LEU A 15 8.66 -8.03 0.46
N LYS A 16 9.72 -8.29 -0.32
CA LYS A 16 10.35 -7.28 -1.19
C LYS A 16 9.35 -6.78 -2.24
N THR A 17 8.65 -7.69 -2.92
CA THR A 17 7.62 -7.36 -3.91
C THR A 17 6.48 -6.54 -3.32
N ILE A 18 5.92 -6.96 -2.17
CA ILE A 18 4.86 -6.22 -1.48
C ILE A 18 5.35 -4.83 -1.06
N SER A 19 6.60 -4.72 -0.59
CA SER A 19 7.15 -3.42 -0.23
C SER A 19 7.29 -2.51 -1.44
N ILE A 20 7.72 -3.02 -2.60
CA ILE A 20 7.80 -2.24 -3.84
C ILE A 20 6.41 -1.75 -4.25
N ILE A 21 5.42 -2.65 -4.28
CA ILE A 21 4.03 -2.32 -4.61
C ILE A 21 3.51 -1.25 -3.65
N PHE A 22 3.73 -1.42 -2.34
CA PHE A 22 3.32 -0.44 -1.33
C PHE A 22 3.88 0.95 -1.61
N TYR A 23 5.18 1.06 -1.91
CA TYR A 23 5.78 2.38 -2.20
C TYR A 23 5.26 2.99 -3.50
N ILE A 24 5.01 2.21 -4.55
CA ILE A 24 4.43 2.71 -5.80
C ILE A 24 3.03 3.28 -5.55
N PHE A 25 2.18 2.56 -4.82
CA PHE A 25 0.85 3.04 -4.46
C PHE A 25 0.91 4.28 -3.57
N LEU A 26 1.84 4.31 -2.61
CA LEU A 26 2.05 5.45 -1.72
C LEU A 26 2.46 6.71 -2.50
N ILE A 27 3.42 6.59 -3.43
CA ILE A 27 3.87 7.72 -4.25
C ILE A 27 2.73 8.23 -5.14
N THR A 28 2.04 7.31 -5.82
CA THR A 28 0.87 7.66 -6.66
C THR A 28 -0.19 8.40 -5.85
N TRP A 29 -0.47 7.93 -4.63
CA TRP A 29 -1.42 8.57 -3.72
C TRP A 29 -0.97 9.96 -3.26
N LEU A 30 0.32 10.15 -2.95
CA LEU A 30 0.87 11.45 -2.58
C LEU A 30 0.77 12.48 -3.72
N VAL A 31 1.05 12.06 -4.95
CA VAL A 31 0.87 12.91 -6.14
C VAL A 31 -0.60 13.29 -6.31
N PHE A 32 -1.52 12.33 -6.13
CA PHE A 32 -2.95 12.58 -6.20
C PHE A 32 -3.42 13.56 -5.11
N ILE A 33 -2.92 13.44 -3.87
CA ILE A 33 -3.18 14.43 -2.82
C ILE A 33 -2.64 15.81 -3.20
N GLY A 34 -1.43 15.90 -3.75
CA GLY A 34 -0.89 17.16 -4.25
C GLY A 34 -1.82 17.81 -5.29
N PHE A 35 -2.38 17.01 -6.20
CA PHE A 35 -3.36 17.45 -7.18
C PHE A 35 -4.68 17.92 -6.54
N ILE A 36 -5.19 17.22 -5.52
CA ILE A 36 -6.37 17.64 -4.77
C ILE A 36 -6.13 19.00 -4.11
N ILE A 37 -5.01 19.17 -3.41
CA ILE A 37 -4.64 20.42 -2.75
C ILE A 37 -4.54 21.55 -3.78
N PHE A 38 -3.92 21.31 -4.93
CA PHE A 38 -3.86 22.30 -6.00
C PHE A 38 -5.25 22.76 -6.49
N ASN A 39 -6.17 21.81 -6.71
CA ASN A 39 -7.54 22.15 -7.11
C ASN A 39 -8.30 22.89 -6.01
N LEU A 40 -8.09 22.51 -4.73
CA LEU A 40 -8.69 23.18 -3.58
C LEU A 40 -8.22 24.64 -3.49
N VAL A 41 -6.91 24.88 -3.61
CA VAL A 41 -6.34 26.24 -3.64
C VAL A 41 -6.82 27.04 -4.85
N SER A 42 -7.08 26.37 -5.97
CA SER A 42 -7.67 26.97 -7.17
C SER A 42 -9.18 27.23 -7.06
N GLY A 43 -9.80 26.98 -5.90
CA GLY A 43 -11.22 27.22 -5.64
C GLY A 43 -12.18 26.23 -6.32
N LYS A 44 -11.69 25.07 -6.77
CA LYS A 44 -12.52 24.02 -7.38
C LYS A 44 -13.09 23.09 -6.31
N GLU A 45 -14.23 22.47 -6.60
CA GLU A 45 -14.82 21.46 -5.74
C GLU A 45 -13.95 20.20 -5.72
N THR A 46 -13.54 19.77 -4.52
CA THR A 46 -12.64 18.61 -4.32
C THR A 46 -13.26 17.48 -3.51
N THR A 47 -14.51 17.61 -3.07
CA THR A 47 -15.17 16.64 -2.17
C THR A 47 -15.17 15.23 -2.74
N SER A 48 -15.51 15.07 -4.03
CA SER A 48 -15.50 13.78 -4.72
C SER A 48 -14.10 13.17 -4.81
N LEU A 49 -13.08 14.00 -5.06
CA LEU A 49 -11.68 13.57 -5.11
C LEU A 49 -11.17 13.10 -3.74
N PHE A 50 -11.57 13.79 -2.67
CA PHE A 50 -11.28 13.37 -1.29
C PHE A 50 -11.93 12.03 -0.96
N ILE A 51 -13.20 11.81 -1.33
CA ILE A 51 -13.87 10.52 -1.13
C ILE A 51 -13.12 9.39 -1.86
N GLY A 52 -12.60 9.67 -3.06
CA GLY A 52 -11.75 8.74 -3.82
C GLY A 52 -10.46 8.33 -3.10
N THR A 53 -9.98 9.08 -2.10
CA THR A 53 -8.79 8.71 -1.33
C THR A 53 -9.04 7.60 -0.31
N ILE A 54 -10.27 7.44 0.16
CA ILE A 54 -10.66 6.44 1.18
C ILE A 54 -10.29 5.00 0.76
N PRO A 55 -10.70 4.50 -0.43
CA PRO A 55 -10.32 3.15 -0.85
C PRO A 55 -8.80 2.99 -1.04
N ILE A 56 -8.08 4.04 -1.46
CA ILE A 56 -6.62 3.99 -1.63
C ILE A 56 -5.94 3.79 -0.27
N VAL A 57 -6.38 4.54 0.75
CA VAL A 57 -5.87 4.39 2.13
C VAL A 57 -6.17 2.99 2.68
N ALA A 58 -7.37 2.46 2.42
CA ALA A 58 -7.72 1.10 2.83
C ALA A 58 -6.78 0.04 2.23
N ILE A 59 -6.45 0.15 0.93
CA ILE A 59 -5.49 -0.74 0.26
C ILE A 59 -4.10 -0.64 0.91
N LEU A 60 -3.62 0.58 1.20
CA LEU A 60 -2.33 0.78 1.87
C LEU A 60 -2.30 0.12 3.25
N ILE A 61 -3.38 0.23 4.03
CA ILE A 61 -3.50 -0.43 5.33
C ILE A 61 -3.41 -1.95 5.17
N ILE A 62 -4.15 -2.53 4.23
CA ILE A 62 -4.13 -3.99 3.97
C ILE A 62 -2.72 -4.44 3.57
N LEU A 63 -2.07 -3.75 2.63
CA LEU A 63 -0.70 -4.08 2.22
C LEU A 63 0.30 -3.98 3.38
N SER A 64 0.13 -2.99 4.26
CA SER A 64 0.95 -2.85 5.47
C SER A 64 0.74 -4.01 6.44
N GLN A 65 -0.51 -4.45 6.65
CA GLN A 65 -0.82 -5.62 7.48
C GLN A 65 -0.24 -6.91 6.90
N ILE A 66 -0.34 -7.12 5.59
CA ILE A 66 0.25 -8.29 4.90
C ILE A 66 1.78 -8.27 5.08
N LYS A 67 2.43 -7.13 4.83
CA LYS A 67 3.88 -6.95 5.05
C LYS A 67 4.28 -7.27 6.49
N SER A 68 3.49 -6.84 7.47
CA SER A 68 3.72 -7.11 8.89
C SER A 68 3.58 -8.60 9.23
N LYS A 69 2.57 -9.30 8.70
CA LYS A 69 2.39 -10.75 8.87
C LYS A 69 3.57 -11.54 8.32
N ILE A 70 3.98 -11.27 7.08
CA ILE A 70 5.12 -11.96 6.46
C ILE A 70 6.42 -11.69 7.22
N LYS A 71 6.64 -10.45 7.70
CA LYS A 71 7.82 -10.13 8.50
C LYS A 71 7.86 -10.91 9.81
N LYS A 72 6.72 -11.13 10.45
CA LYS A 72 6.62 -11.95 11.67
C LYS A 72 6.96 -13.41 11.40
N GLU A 73 6.50 -13.97 10.28
CA GLU A 73 6.81 -15.36 9.88
C GLU A 73 8.28 -15.58 9.52
N ILE A 74 9.01 -14.55 9.07
CA ILE A 74 10.45 -14.65 8.79
C ILE A 74 11.29 -14.60 10.08
N ASN A 75 10.81 -13.88 11.10
CA ASN A 75 11.54 -13.66 12.35
C ASN A 75 11.25 -14.71 13.44
N TYR A 76 10.35 -15.67 13.17
CA TYR A 76 9.98 -16.80 14.04
C TYR A 76 10.44 -18.12 13.39
#